data_AF-A0A6V8LL25-F1
#
_entry.id   AF-A0A6V8LL25-F1
#
_cell.length_a   1.000
_cell.length_b   1.000
_cell.length_c   1.000
_cell.angle_alpha   90.00
_cell.angle_beta   90.00
_cell.angle_gamma   90.00
#
_symmetry.space_group_name_H-M   'P 1'
#
loop_
_entity.id
_entity.type
_entity.pdbx_description
1 polymer ?
#
loop_
_entity_poly.entity_id
_entity_poly.type
_entity_poly.pdbx_seq_one_letter_code
_entity_poly.pdbx_strand_id
1 'polypeptide(L)'
;MLWVPLFIKEPRQAAGRVDDRNWEHVDLLPTVADLAGVTVPWKTDGISAVRETRERVDKRYHDVPSKPVTVPGPANFAEVLRGSAGRPAALAQPRADLIGTPAAALPAAGSRTASATVSNADDFRAVDLASGTIPALVYGTVPSSVPAGTLLAVAVNGRIAAVTQVAKPDKEGHRFGALITDESVFRTGENQVDVIRLE
;
A
#
# COMPACT_ATOMS: atom_id res chain seq x y z
N MET A 1 -3.54 5.73 4.51
CA MET A 1 -2.88 7.03 4.82
C MET A 1 -3.95 7.98 5.36
N LEU A 2 -3.81 8.49 6.58
CA LEU A 2 -4.84 9.33 7.25
C LEU A 2 -4.56 10.84 7.18
N TRP A 3 -3.32 11.23 6.87
CA TRP A 3 -2.92 12.60 6.60
C TRP A 3 -2.54 12.70 5.13
N VAL A 4 -3.43 13.31 4.34
CA VAL A 4 -3.25 13.53 2.91
C VAL A 4 -3.05 15.04 2.72
N PRO A 5 -2.01 15.48 2.00
CA PRO A 5 -1.91 16.89 1.62
C PRO A 5 -3.15 17.31 0.82
N LEU A 6 -3.85 18.33 1.30
CA LEU A 6 -5.01 18.90 0.64
C LEU A 6 -4.70 20.33 0.22
N PHE A 7 -4.95 20.64 -1.04
CA PHE A 7 -4.81 21.99 -1.58
C PHE A 7 -6.20 22.52 -1.91
N ILE A 8 -6.58 23.62 -1.24
CA ILE A 8 -7.79 24.39 -1.57
C ILE A 8 -7.35 25.76 -2.07
N LYS A 9 -7.74 26.09 -3.30
CA LYS A 9 -7.57 27.43 -3.86
C LYS A 9 -8.84 28.23 -3.63
N GLU A 10 -8.81 29.15 -2.67
CA GLU A 10 -10.00 29.95 -2.34
C GLU A 10 -10.30 30.98 -3.45
N PRO A 11 -11.58 31.36 -3.64
CA PRO A 11 -11.95 32.43 -4.55
C PRO A 11 -11.18 33.72 -4.24
N ARG A 12 -10.56 34.31 -5.26
CA ARG A 12 -9.75 35.55 -5.17
C ARG A 12 -8.49 35.44 -4.29
N GLN A 13 -8.08 34.26 -3.85
CA GLN A 13 -6.84 34.09 -3.09
C GLN A 13 -5.62 34.49 -3.92
N ALA A 14 -4.83 35.45 -3.44
CA ALA A 14 -3.60 35.92 -4.07
C ALA A 14 -2.32 35.40 -3.40
N ALA A 15 -2.41 34.95 -2.14
CA ALA A 15 -1.29 34.42 -1.38
C ALA A 15 -1.64 33.06 -0.76
N GLY A 16 -0.68 32.12 -0.80
CA GLY A 16 -0.80 30.82 -0.16
C GLY A 16 -0.67 30.92 1.36
N ARG A 17 -1.27 29.96 2.08
CA ARG A 17 -1.03 29.75 3.50
C ARG A 17 -1.00 28.25 3.79
N VAL A 18 -0.28 27.87 4.83
CA VAL A 18 -0.35 26.53 5.42
C VAL A 18 -1.40 26.57 6.54
N ASP A 19 -2.25 25.56 6.60
CA ASP A 19 -3.27 25.39 7.64
C ASP A 19 -3.17 23.97 8.20
N ASP A 20 -2.43 23.84 9.31
CA ASP A 20 -2.15 22.57 9.98
C ASP A 20 -3.20 22.22 11.06
N ARG A 21 -4.34 22.93 11.09
CA ARG A 21 -5.43 22.59 12.00
C ARG A 21 -5.90 21.16 11.75
N ASN A 22 -6.41 20.50 12.80
CA ASN A 22 -6.93 19.16 12.63
C ASN A 22 -8.12 19.16 11.65
N TRP A 23 -8.00 18.37 10.60
CA TRP A 23 -8.94 18.29 9.49
C TRP A 23 -9.21 16.85 9.06
N GLU A 24 -10.46 16.51 8.75
CA GLU A 24 -10.83 15.19 8.21
C GLU A 24 -11.46 15.32 6.82
N HIS A 25 -11.37 14.29 5.97
CA HIS A 25 -11.92 14.36 4.61
C HIS A 25 -13.42 14.67 4.56
N VAL A 26 -14.17 14.31 5.61
CA VAL A 26 -15.59 14.66 5.76
C VAL A 26 -15.85 16.17 5.87
N ASP A 27 -14.83 16.94 6.22
CA ASP A 27 -14.88 18.41 6.35
C ASP A 27 -14.80 19.12 4.99
N LEU A 28 -14.39 18.41 3.92
CA LEU A 28 -14.20 18.99 2.59
C LEU A 28 -15.50 19.55 2.00
N LEU A 29 -16.56 18.74 2.00
CA LEU A 29 -17.85 19.14 1.43
C LEU A 29 -18.41 20.41 2.12
N PRO A 30 -18.61 20.46 3.45
CA PRO A 30 -19.14 21.66 4.09
C PRO A 30 -18.23 22.88 3.94
N THR A 31 -16.91 22.70 3.89
CA THR A 31 -15.95 23.81 3.68
C THR A 31 -16.04 24.40 2.27
N VAL A 32 -16.07 23.56 1.24
CA VAL A 32 -16.19 24.03 -0.16
C VAL A 32 -17.55 24.68 -0.38
N ALA A 33 -18.62 24.12 0.20
CA ALA A 33 -19.96 24.71 0.14
C ALA A 33 -19.98 26.12 0.73
N ASP A 34 -19.35 26.31 1.90
CA ASP A 34 -19.23 27.64 2.52
C ASP A 34 -18.39 28.61 1.70
N LEU A 35 -17.25 28.17 1.14
CA LEU A 35 -16.43 29.00 0.25
C LEU A 35 -17.16 29.40 -1.03
N ALA A 36 -18.05 28.52 -1.53
CA ALA A 36 -18.87 28.75 -2.72
C ALA A 36 -20.18 29.51 -2.43
N GLY A 37 -20.52 29.73 -1.15
CA GLY A 37 -21.81 30.33 -0.77
C GLY A 37 -23.02 29.43 -1.06
N VAL A 38 -22.83 28.10 -1.06
CA VAL A 38 -23.87 27.10 -1.31
C VAL A 38 -24.29 26.44 -0.01
N THR A 39 -25.60 26.28 0.20
CA THR A 39 -26.13 25.53 1.35
C THR A 39 -26.21 24.05 1.02
N VAL A 40 -25.61 23.20 1.87
CA VAL A 40 -25.79 21.75 1.79
C VAL A 40 -27.16 21.39 2.39
N PRO A 41 -28.11 20.79 1.63
CA PRO A 41 -29.48 20.59 2.08
C PRO A 41 -29.67 19.36 3.00
N TRP A 42 -28.58 18.72 3.43
CA TRP A 42 -28.59 17.57 4.35
C TRP A 42 -27.52 17.75 5.41
N LYS A 43 -27.63 16.97 6.49
CA LYS A 43 -26.65 16.95 7.57
C LYS A 43 -25.35 16.28 7.10
N THR A 44 -24.21 16.93 7.35
CA THR A 44 -22.87 16.36 7.12
C THR A 44 -22.26 15.86 8.41
N ASP A 45 -21.37 14.87 8.31
CA ASP A 45 -20.56 14.39 9.44
C ASP A 45 -19.38 15.33 9.76
N GLY A 46 -18.92 16.08 8.74
CA GLY A 46 -17.86 17.07 8.87
C GLY A 46 -18.36 18.46 9.23
N ILE A 47 -17.39 19.34 9.48
CA ILE A 47 -17.58 20.77 9.77
C ILE A 47 -16.85 21.61 8.72
N SER A 48 -17.26 22.86 8.56
CA SER A 48 -16.57 23.79 7.66
C SER A 48 -15.34 24.39 8.35
N ALA A 49 -14.14 24.25 7.78
CA ALA A 49 -12.92 24.89 8.32
C ALA A 49 -12.90 26.42 8.17
N VAL A 50 -13.84 26.99 7.40
CA VAL A 50 -14.04 28.44 7.32
C VAL A 50 -14.74 28.96 8.58
N ARG A 51 -15.65 28.17 9.16
CA ARG A 51 -16.51 28.60 10.27
C ARG A 51 -16.05 28.08 11.62
N GLU A 52 -15.52 26.86 11.64
CA GLU A 52 -15.28 26.12 12.87
C GLU A 52 -13.88 25.50 12.88
N THR A 53 -13.40 25.17 14.07
CA THR A 53 -12.18 24.38 14.25
C THR A 53 -12.52 23.12 15.01
N ARG A 54 -12.02 21.98 14.53
CA ARG A 54 -12.27 20.68 15.14
C ARG A 54 -11.54 20.58 16.48
N GLU A 55 -12.29 20.45 17.57
CA GLU A 55 -11.74 20.37 18.93
C GLU A 55 -10.95 19.07 19.17
N ARG A 56 -11.46 17.94 18.67
CA ARG A 56 -10.75 16.66 18.75
C ARG A 56 -9.46 16.74 17.97
N VAL A 57 -8.38 16.17 18.50
CA VAL A 57 -7.07 16.10 17.82
C VAL A 57 -6.85 14.78 17.08
N ASP A 58 -7.53 13.71 17.47
CA ASP A 58 -7.41 12.39 16.84
C ASP A 58 -8.11 12.31 15.48
N LYS A 59 -7.62 11.39 14.64
CA LYS A 59 -8.26 11.02 13.37
C LYS A 59 -9.22 9.87 13.57
N ARG A 60 -10.36 9.93 12.89
CA ARG A 60 -11.33 8.83 12.85
C ARG A 60 -11.61 8.42 11.41
N TYR A 61 -11.65 7.12 11.15
CA TYR A 61 -12.09 6.57 9.88
C TYR A 61 -12.92 5.31 10.10
N HIS A 62 -13.61 4.87 9.05
CA HIS A 62 -14.43 3.68 9.05
C HIS A 62 -13.90 2.72 7.97
N ASP A 63 -13.18 1.68 8.39
CA ASP A 63 -12.79 0.57 7.51
C ASP A 63 -13.97 -0.39 7.29
N VAL A 64 -14.77 -0.56 8.35
CA VAL A 64 -16.01 -1.33 8.34
C VAL A 64 -17.16 -0.40 8.74
N PRO A 65 -18.33 -0.49 8.07
CA PRO A 65 -19.51 0.29 8.45
C PRO A 65 -19.78 0.22 9.97
N SER A 66 -20.04 1.36 10.58
CA SER A 66 -20.38 1.51 12.01
C SER A 66 -19.29 1.09 13.01
N LYS A 67 -18.07 0.75 12.58
CA LYS A 67 -16.93 0.46 13.46
C LYS A 67 -15.81 1.48 13.25
N PRO A 68 -15.82 2.60 13.99
CA PRO A 68 -14.80 3.60 13.83
C PRO A 68 -13.46 3.10 14.36
N VAL A 69 -12.41 3.42 13.62
CA VAL A 69 -11.02 3.32 14.06
C VAL A 69 -10.54 4.72 14.40
N THR A 70 -9.99 4.88 15.61
CA THR A 70 -9.41 6.14 16.09
C THR A 70 -7.89 6.02 16.09
N VAL A 71 -7.22 7.01 15.52
CA VAL A 71 -5.76 7.08 15.47
C VAL A 71 -5.29 8.36 16.17
N PRO A 72 -4.36 8.26 17.15
CA PRO A 72 -3.83 9.42 17.87
C PRO A 72 -3.29 10.49 16.92
N GLY A 73 -3.73 11.74 17.08
CA GLY A 73 -3.43 12.80 16.11
C GLY A 73 -1.99 13.31 16.15
N PRO A 74 -1.61 14.06 17.21
CA PRO A 74 -0.38 14.84 17.23
C PRO A 74 0.90 14.04 17.02
N ALA A 75 1.03 12.88 17.68
CA ALA A 75 2.21 12.03 17.57
C ALA A 75 2.39 11.48 16.15
N ASN A 76 1.32 10.98 15.53
CA ASN A 76 1.37 10.44 14.17
C ASN A 76 1.55 11.54 13.12
N PHE A 77 0.96 12.73 13.32
CA PHE A 77 1.19 13.85 12.42
C PHE A 77 2.66 14.31 12.44
N ALA A 78 3.30 14.33 13.61
CA ALA A 78 4.72 14.64 13.74
C ALA A 78 5.61 13.63 12.99
N GLU A 79 5.23 12.34 12.93
CA GLU A 79 5.92 11.34 12.11
C GLU A 79 5.76 11.62 10.61
N VAL A 80 4.54 11.94 10.16
CA VAL A 80 4.26 12.28 8.76
C VAL A 80 5.09 13.47 8.29
N LEU A 81 5.20 14.53 9.12
CA LEU A 81 6.02 15.71 8.81
C LEU A 81 7.53 15.40 8.74
N ARG A 82 8.00 14.32 9.39
CA ARG A 82 9.38 13.82 9.25
C ARG A 82 9.59 12.96 8.00
N GLY A 83 8.58 12.84 7.14
CA GLY A 83 8.61 11.95 5.98
C GLY A 83 8.33 10.48 6.32
N SER A 84 7.95 10.18 7.56
CA SER A 84 7.53 8.84 7.97
C SER A 84 6.02 8.71 7.76
N ALA A 85 5.61 8.44 6.53
CA ALA A 85 4.20 8.11 6.23
C ALA A 85 3.82 6.68 6.69
N GLY A 86 4.63 6.06 7.56
CA GLY A 86 4.67 4.61 7.78
C GLY A 86 5.01 3.87 6.47
N ARG A 87 5.62 2.70 6.55
CA ARG A 87 5.47 1.77 5.42
C ARG A 87 3.97 1.45 5.37
N PRO A 88 3.28 1.58 4.23
CA PRO A 88 1.92 1.06 4.12
C PRO A 88 1.94 -0.37 4.68
N ALA A 89 1.06 -0.72 5.62
CA ALA A 89 1.08 -2.05 6.23
C ALA A 89 1.02 -3.17 5.16
N ALA A 90 0.40 -2.88 4.02
CA ALA A 90 0.34 -3.74 2.83
C ALA A 90 1.67 -3.89 2.06
N LEU A 91 2.68 -3.05 2.35
CA LEU A 91 4.04 -3.09 1.77
C LEU A 91 5.09 -3.55 2.77
N ALA A 92 4.72 -3.86 4.03
CA ALA A 92 5.65 -4.46 4.96
C ALA A 92 5.96 -5.88 4.47
N GLN A 93 7.07 -6.03 3.76
CA GLN A 93 7.54 -7.35 3.32
C GLN A 93 8.11 -8.10 4.52
N PRO A 94 7.47 -9.21 4.95
CA PRO A 94 8.02 -10.04 6.01
C PRO A 94 9.41 -10.51 5.59
N ARG A 95 10.33 -10.71 6.53
CA ARG A 95 11.69 -11.19 6.21
C ARG A 95 12.41 -10.34 5.15
N ALA A 96 12.29 -9.01 5.22
CA ALA A 96 12.99 -8.09 4.33
C ALA A 96 14.53 -8.27 4.38
N ASP A 97 15.08 -8.91 5.42
CA ASP A 97 16.48 -9.36 5.52
C ASP A 97 16.91 -10.28 4.38
N LEU A 98 15.97 -10.98 3.73
CA LEU A 98 16.26 -11.89 2.63
C LEU A 98 16.32 -11.20 1.26
N ILE A 99 15.79 -9.98 1.12
CA ILE A 99 15.74 -9.29 -0.17
C ILE A 99 17.17 -9.00 -0.66
N GLY A 100 17.44 -9.31 -1.94
CA GLY A 100 18.74 -9.18 -2.59
C GLY A 100 19.66 -10.41 -2.43
N THR A 101 19.33 -11.34 -1.53
CA THR A 101 20.10 -12.57 -1.33
C THR A 101 19.88 -13.57 -2.48
N PRO A 102 20.85 -14.44 -2.79
CA PRO A 102 20.65 -15.52 -3.76
C PRO A 102 19.60 -16.51 -3.26
N ALA A 103 18.65 -16.89 -4.11
CA ALA A 103 17.61 -17.88 -3.78
C ALA A 103 18.22 -19.25 -3.42
N ALA A 104 19.34 -19.60 -4.04
CA ALA A 104 20.09 -20.82 -3.75
C ALA A 104 20.73 -20.84 -2.34
N ALA A 105 20.84 -19.70 -1.66
CA ALA A 105 21.36 -19.61 -0.30
C ALA A 105 20.29 -19.90 0.77
N LEU A 106 19.01 -20.04 0.38
CA LEU A 106 17.96 -20.38 1.31
C LEU A 106 18.14 -21.83 1.82
N PRO A 107 18.00 -22.10 3.14
CA PRO A 107 18.21 -23.42 3.70
C PRO A 107 17.32 -24.49 3.04
N ALA A 108 17.93 -25.51 2.45
CA ALA A 108 17.22 -26.61 1.78
C ALA A 108 16.23 -27.37 2.67
N ALA A 109 16.40 -27.32 3.99
CA ALA A 109 15.51 -27.96 4.95
C ALA A 109 14.17 -27.22 5.12
N GLY A 110 14.05 -25.96 4.68
CA GLY A 110 12.83 -25.15 4.81
C GLY A 110 12.42 -24.41 3.54
N SER A 111 13.09 -24.66 2.41
CA SER A 111 12.78 -24.07 1.11
C SER A 111 12.42 -25.15 0.11
N ARG A 112 11.12 -25.37 -0.07
CA ARG A 112 10.58 -26.13 -1.18
C ARG A 112 10.05 -25.15 -2.21
N THR A 113 10.33 -25.41 -3.49
CA THR A 113 9.60 -24.75 -4.57
C THR A 113 8.12 -24.98 -4.31
N ALA A 114 7.39 -23.90 -4.04
CA ALA A 114 5.96 -24.02 -3.88
C ALA A 114 5.40 -24.49 -5.23
N SER A 115 4.41 -25.38 -5.25
CA SER A 115 3.63 -25.66 -6.47
C SER A 115 2.73 -24.47 -6.81
N ALA A 116 3.26 -23.26 -6.73
CA ALA A 116 2.61 -22.02 -7.03
C ALA A 116 2.54 -21.83 -8.54
N THR A 117 1.45 -21.24 -9.00
CA THR A 117 1.30 -20.79 -10.38
C THR A 117 1.42 -19.28 -10.40
N VAL A 118 2.38 -18.73 -11.14
CA VAL A 118 2.49 -17.30 -11.38
C VAL A 118 1.53 -16.95 -12.52
N SER A 119 0.44 -16.24 -12.20
CA SER A 119 -0.64 -15.96 -13.14
C SER A 119 -0.22 -15.01 -14.26
N ASN A 120 0.77 -14.16 -14.01
CA ASN A 120 1.29 -13.20 -14.98
C ASN A 120 2.72 -13.54 -15.45
N ALA A 121 3.06 -14.83 -15.54
CA ALA A 121 4.39 -15.28 -15.92
C ALA A 121 4.83 -14.77 -17.31
N ASP A 122 3.89 -14.58 -18.24
CA ASP A 122 4.19 -14.13 -19.60
C ASP A 122 4.72 -12.68 -19.65
N ASP A 123 4.38 -11.84 -18.67
CA ASP A 123 4.88 -10.46 -18.57
C ASP A 123 6.41 -10.39 -18.39
N PHE A 124 7.03 -11.49 -17.93
CA PHE A 124 8.46 -11.56 -17.63
C PHE A 124 9.30 -12.08 -18.82
N ARG A 125 8.67 -12.51 -19.92
CA ARG A 125 9.39 -13.12 -21.06
C ARG A 125 10.14 -12.12 -21.94
N ALA A 126 9.67 -10.88 -22.01
CA ALA A 126 10.19 -9.87 -22.94
C ALA A 126 10.17 -8.46 -22.31
N VAL A 127 10.81 -8.32 -21.15
CA VAL A 127 10.88 -7.05 -20.42
C VAL A 127 11.76 -6.06 -21.20
N ASP A 128 11.26 -4.85 -21.45
CA ASP A 128 12.04 -3.73 -21.99
C ASP A 128 12.24 -2.66 -20.91
N LEU A 129 13.46 -2.56 -20.39
CA LEU A 129 13.79 -1.58 -19.35
C LEU A 129 13.79 -0.13 -19.88
N ALA A 130 13.94 0.06 -21.20
CA ALA A 130 13.88 1.40 -21.80
C ALA A 130 12.44 1.91 -21.97
N SER A 131 11.44 1.04 -21.84
CA SER A 131 10.02 1.41 -21.95
C SER A 131 9.53 2.32 -20.81
N GLY A 132 10.25 2.38 -19.70
CA GLY A 132 9.80 3.04 -18.47
C GLY A 132 8.77 2.23 -17.67
N THR A 133 8.55 0.95 -18.04
CA THR A 133 7.64 0.05 -17.33
C THR A 133 8.29 -1.32 -17.07
N ILE A 134 8.00 -1.89 -15.90
CA ILE A 134 8.44 -3.23 -15.49
C ILE A 134 7.26 -4.00 -14.86
N PRO A 135 7.23 -5.34 -14.97
CA PRO A 135 6.22 -6.16 -14.31
C PRO A 135 6.54 -6.32 -12.82
N ALA A 136 6.44 -5.23 -12.07
CA ALA A 136 6.82 -5.18 -10.66
C ALA A 136 5.90 -6.01 -9.75
N LEU A 137 4.68 -6.32 -10.18
CA LEU A 137 3.76 -7.17 -9.42
C LEU A 137 3.86 -8.62 -9.89
N VAL A 138 4.27 -9.52 -9.00
CA VAL A 138 4.16 -10.97 -9.19
C VAL A 138 2.95 -11.45 -8.41
N TYR A 139 2.00 -12.10 -9.06
CA TYR A 139 0.83 -12.65 -8.39
C TYR A 139 0.43 -14.01 -8.94
N GLY A 140 -0.32 -14.76 -8.14
CA GLY A 140 -0.60 -16.14 -8.48
C GLY A 140 -1.43 -16.87 -7.46
N THR A 141 -1.52 -18.18 -7.68
CA THR A 141 -2.23 -19.13 -6.81
C THR A 141 -1.26 -20.14 -6.21
N VAL A 142 -1.66 -20.68 -5.07
CA VAL A 142 -1.02 -21.85 -4.45
C VAL A 142 -2.06 -22.94 -4.23
N PRO A 143 -1.66 -24.22 -4.09
CA PRO A 143 -2.58 -25.29 -3.74
C PRO A 143 -3.29 -24.99 -2.42
N SER A 144 -4.53 -25.45 -2.26
CA SER A 144 -5.32 -25.26 -1.03
C SER A 144 -4.67 -25.87 0.21
N SER A 145 -3.72 -26.80 0.03
CA SER A 145 -2.90 -27.36 1.11
C SER A 145 -1.89 -26.38 1.71
N VAL A 146 -1.64 -25.23 1.08
CA VAL A 146 -0.74 -24.18 1.59
C VAL A 146 -1.56 -23.17 2.42
N PRO A 147 -1.39 -23.10 3.75
CA PRO A 147 -2.22 -22.25 4.61
C PRO A 147 -2.04 -20.75 4.35
N ALA A 148 -3.08 -19.96 4.61
CA ALA A 148 -2.97 -18.50 4.70
C ALA A 148 -1.92 -18.09 5.74
N GLY A 149 -1.17 -17.02 5.46
CA GLY A 149 -0.06 -16.56 6.29
C GLY A 149 1.26 -17.28 6.03
N THR A 150 1.29 -18.36 5.23
CA THR A 150 2.54 -19.02 4.82
C THR A 150 3.42 -18.03 4.06
N LEU A 151 4.68 -17.93 4.45
CA LEU A 151 5.66 -17.05 3.82
C LEU A 151 6.10 -17.61 2.47
N LEU A 152 6.11 -16.75 1.46
CA LEU A 152 6.60 -17.04 0.12
C LEU A 152 7.67 -16.02 -0.25
N ALA A 153 8.85 -16.49 -0.66
CA ALA A 153 9.86 -15.68 -1.30
C ALA A 153 9.68 -15.75 -2.81
N VAL A 154 9.68 -14.58 -3.46
CA VAL A 154 9.66 -14.45 -4.91
C VAL A 154 11.07 -14.09 -5.37
N ALA A 155 11.66 -14.98 -6.17
CA ALA A 155 12.96 -14.76 -6.77
C ALA A 155 12.80 -14.31 -8.22
N VAL A 156 13.59 -13.32 -8.63
CA VAL A 156 13.76 -12.93 -10.03
C VAL A 156 15.22 -13.13 -10.40
N ASN A 157 15.47 -13.86 -11.48
CA ASN A 157 16.82 -14.20 -11.95
C ASN A 157 17.72 -14.78 -10.83
N GLY A 158 17.13 -15.62 -9.96
CA GLY A 158 17.84 -16.28 -8.87
C GLY A 158 18.13 -15.41 -7.64
N ARG A 159 17.62 -14.17 -7.57
CA ARG A 159 17.72 -13.31 -6.37
C ARG A 159 16.36 -13.06 -5.76
N ILE A 160 16.27 -13.11 -4.44
CA ILE A 160 15.01 -12.82 -3.73
C ILE A 160 14.66 -11.35 -3.93
N ALA A 161 13.61 -11.09 -4.69
CA ALA A 161 13.17 -9.76 -5.09
C ALA A 161 12.05 -9.23 -4.17
N ALA A 162 11.28 -10.14 -3.58
CA ALA A 162 10.25 -9.83 -2.61
C ALA A 162 9.95 -11.03 -1.69
N VAL A 163 9.39 -10.76 -0.52
CA VAL A 163 8.81 -11.76 0.36
C VAL A 163 7.39 -11.34 0.75
N THR A 164 6.46 -12.27 0.62
CA THR A 164 5.02 -12.06 0.85
C THR A 164 4.42 -13.21 1.68
N GLN A 165 3.12 -13.16 1.91
CA GLN A 165 2.35 -14.22 2.54
C GLN A 165 1.19 -14.65 1.66
N VAL A 166 0.80 -15.92 1.79
CA VAL A 166 -0.47 -16.40 1.22
C VAL A 166 -1.62 -15.63 1.86
N ALA A 167 -2.45 -15.00 1.03
CA ALA A 167 -3.61 -14.24 1.47
C ALA A 167 -4.66 -15.15 2.13
N LYS A 168 -5.60 -14.55 2.86
CA LYS A 168 -6.79 -15.28 3.30
C LYS A 168 -7.54 -15.78 2.06
N PRO A 169 -7.99 -17.04 2.04
CA PRO A 169 -8.69 -17.58 0.89
C PRO A 169 -10.00 -16.83 0.63
N ASP A 170 -10.31 -16.69 -0.65
CA ASP A 170 -11.58 -16.15 -1.13
C ASP A 170 -12.17 -17.08 -2.21
N LYS A 171 -13.16 -16.59 -2.97
CA LYS A 171 -13.82 -17.37 -4.02
C LYS A 171 -12.88 -17.83 -5.14
N GLU A 172 -11.72 -17.18 -5.29
CA GLU A 172 -10.69 -17.50 -6.28
C GLU A 172 -9.60 -18.42 -5.71
N GLY A 173 -9.74 -18.86 -4.45
CA GLY A 173 -8.83 -19.82 -3.80
C GLY A 173 -7.73 -19.16 -2.98
N HIS A 174 -6.61 -19.87 -2.82
CA HIS A 174 -5.46 -19.40 -2.06
C HIS A 174 -4.52 -18.63 -3.00
N ARG A 175 -4.39 -17.32 -2.76
CA ARG A 175 -3.66 -16.40 -3.65
C ARG A 175 -2.47 -15.77 -2.93
N PHE A 176 -1.53 -15.26 -3.71
CA PHE A 176 -0.46 -14.40 -3.21
C PHE A 176 -0.20 -13.26 -4.19
N GLY A 177 0.39 -12.18 -3.67
CA GLY A 177 0.87 -11.06 -4.46
C GLY A 177 2.14 -10.50 -3.81
N ALA A 178 3.15 -10.23 -4.62
CA ALA A 178 4.42 -9.68 -4.19
C ALA A 178 4.79 -8.51 -5.10
N LEU A 179 5.00 -7.34 -4.49
CA LEU A 179 5.47 -6.15 -5.20
C LEU A 179 7.00 -6.09 -5.12
N ILE A 180 7.67 -6.20 -6.25
CA ILE A 180 9.12 -6.01 -6.36
C ILE A 180 9.40 -4.51 -6.32
N THR A 181 10.28 -4.12 -5.40
CA THR A 181 10.62 -2.70 -5.17
C THR A 181 12.02 -2.33 -5.66
N ASP A 182 12.87 -3.32 -5.91
CA ASP A 182 14.20 -3.15 -6.46
C ASP A 182 14.17 -3.50 -7.95
N GLU A 183 14.22 -2.48 -8.81
CA GLU A 183 14.23 -2.66 -10.26
C GLU A 183 15.50 -3.33 -10.79
N SER A 184 16.59 -3.33 -10.01
CA SER A 184 17.90 -3.87 -10.44
C SER A 184 17.91 -5.39 -10.59
N VAL A 185 16.87 -6.09 -10.10
CA VAL A 185 16.71 -7.54 -10.29
C VAL A 185 16.27 -7.91 -11.71
N PHE A 186 15.74 -6.95 -12.47
CA PHE A 186 15.29 -7.14 -13.84
C PHE A 186 16.41 -6.95 -14.85
N ARG A 187 16.29 -7.64 -15.99
CA ARG A 187 17.12 -7.44 -17.19
C ARG A 187 16.23 -7.29 -18.42
N THR A 188 16.74 -6.67 -19.47
CA THR A 188 16.06 -6.66 -20.76
C THR A 188 15.93 -8.08 -21.32
N GLY A 189 14.75 -8.42 -21.85
CA GLY A 189 14.41 -9.75 -22.35
C GLY A 189 13.77 -10.64 -21.29
N GLU A 190 14.12 -11.92 -21.30
CA GLU A 190 13.52 -12.95 -20.44
C GLU A 190 14.06 -12.89 -19.00
N ASN A 191 13.13 -12.86 -18.05
CA ASN A 191 13.39 -12.90 -16.62
C ASN A 191 12.74 -14.15 -16.02
N GLN A 192 13.53 -14.95 -15.30
CA GLN A 192 13.01 -16.12 -14.61
C GLN A 192 12.38 -15.69 -13.28
N VAL A 193 11.17 -16.16 -13.00
CA VAL A 193 10.47 -15.93 -11.74
C VAL A 193 10.21 -17.26 -11.04
N ASP A 194 10.72 -17.38 -9.82
CA ASP A 194 10.51 -18.57 -8.98
C ASP A 194 9.80 -18.18 -7.68
N VAL A 195 8.90 -19.05 -7.21
CA VAL A 195 8.18 -18.88 -5.94
C VAL A 195 8.57 -19.99 -4.98
N ILE A 196 9.16 -19.60 -3.85
CA ILE A 196 9.76 -20.49 -2.87
C ILE A 196 9.00 -20.35 -1.56
N ARG A 197 8.55 -21.46 -0.99
CA ARG A 197 7.97 -21.46 0.35
C ARG A 197 9.07 -21.31 1.39
N LEU A 198 8.87 -20.44 2.37
CA LEU A 198 9.72 -20.35 3.57
C LEU A 198 9.04 -21.09 4.73
N GLU A 199 9.82 -21.83 5.51
CA GLU A 199 9.39 -22.45 6.78
C GLU A 199 9.71 -21.58 8.00
#